data_AF-A0A7S1FXJ7-F1
#
_entry.id   AF-A0A7S1FXJ7-F1
#
_cell.length_a   1.000
_cell.length_b   1.000
_cell.length_c   1.000
_cell.angle_alpha   90.00
_cell.angle_beta   90.00
_cell.angle_gamma   90.00
#
_symmetry.space_group_name_H-M   'P 1'
#
loop_
_entity.id
_entity.type
_entity.pdbx_description
1 polymer ?
#
loop_
_entity_poly.entity_id
_entity_poly.type
_entity_poly.pdbx_seq_one_letter_code
_entity_poly.pdbx_strand_id
1 'polypeptide(L)'
;MVGRSKFTKTMEKKRIVVQYQYRGIRTADLDPLNRFIPGRVLSNADFFYKQWFEEDLAALLGTVFEAIVVSHAIYKVSCYCCKSRKSLRWNGGTAGAWTDMTCIKCGSDYEIKSKRDVDKIYKGFEHSFRGGSYGYFFKRRRERELGEFESSSFSKQFLVVVSRSASQTRKGRSYPVYIAEIRDVLPRLKESNFCIEAGETIRPGSEIRIKPSTKELWFRIPEVKQNFRMVSKKVFDSVYPEYVPAGERGQVENENYSKEPEVENPVE
;
A
#
# COMPACT_ATOMS: atom_id res chain seq x y z
N MET A 1 19.68 66.00 -5.92
CA MET A 1 19.29 65.20 -7.09
C MET A 1 19.80 63.78 -6.88
N VAL A 2 18.93 62.84 -6.51
CA VAL A 2 19.31 61.45 -6.19
C VAL A 2 18.46 60.53 -7.07
N GLY A 3 19.13 59.89 -8.03
CA GLY A 3 18.49 59.00 -9.01
C GLY A 3 17.95 57.73 -8.35
N ARG A 4 16.64 57.55 -8.37
CA ARG A 4 15.99 56.29 -7.99
C ARG A 4 16.15 55.29 -9.14
N SER A 5 17.08 54.36 -8.98
CA SER A 5 17.20 53.18 -9.85
C SER A 5 15.98 52.27 -9.65
N LYS A 6 15.16 52.12 -10.71
CA LYS A 6 14.03 51.20 -10.75
C LYS A 6 14.56 49.80 -11.11
N PHE A 7 14.73 48.94 -10.12
CA PHE A 7 14.92 47.50 -10.34
C PHE A 7 13.58 46.86 -10.70
N THR A 8 13.23 46.82 -11.99
CA THR A 8 12.22 45.90 -12.51
C THR A 8 12.89 44.55 -12.73
N LYS A 9 12.75 43.63 -11.76
CA LYS A 9 13.11 42.22 -11.94
C LYS A 9 12.00 41.57 -12.77
N THR A 10 12.20 41.54 -14.08
CA THR A 10 11.35 40.77 -14.99
C THR A 10 11.55 39.29 -14.64
N MET A 11 10.55 38.66 -14.01
CA MET A 11 10.55 37.21 -13.85
C MET A 11 10.40 36.59 -15.24
N GLU A 12 11.52 36.14 -15.81
CA GLU A 12 11.50 35.23 -16.95
C GLU A 12 10.63 34.02 -16.60
N LYS A 13 9.50 33.89 -17.30
CA LYS A 13 8.74 32.64 -17.35
C LYS A 13 9.69 31.58 -17.91
N LYS A 14 10.33 30.81 -17.03
CA LYS A 14 10.98 29.56 -17.41
C LYS A 14 9.90 28.66 -18.00
N ARG A 15 9.80 28.65 -19.33
CA ARG A 15 9.13 27.59 -20.08
C ARG A 15 9.75 26.30 -19.57
N ILE A 16 8.93 25.44 -18.96
CA ILE A 16 9.30 24.05 -18.72
C ILE A 16 9.50 23.45 -20.11
N VAL A 17 10.74 23.47 -20.58
CA VAL A 17 11.15 22.67 -21.72
C VAL A 17 11.11 21.25 -21.20
N VAL A 18 9.99 20.56 -21.43
CA VAL A 18 9.90 19.11 -21.26
C VAL A 18 11.05 18.56 -22.09
N GLN A 19 12.03 17.97 -21.40
CA GLN A 19 13.22 17.42 -22.05
C GLN A 19 12.75 16.48 -23.16
N TYR A 20 13.35 16.64 -24.34
CA TYR A 20 13.10 15.92 -25.59
C TYR A 20 13.23 14.37 -25.48
N GLN A 21 13.47 13.82 -24.30
CA GLN A 21 13.68 12.40 -24.01
C GLN A 21 12.39 11.55 -24.07
N TYR A 22 11.22 12.15 -24.26
CA TYR A 22 9.94 11.43 -24.31
C TYR A 22 9.24 11.45 -25.67
N ARG A 23 9.87 12.03 -26.72
CA ARG A 23 9.32 11.95 -28.08
C ARG A 23 9.46 10.53 -28.60
N GLY A 24 8.33 9.83 -28.76
CA GLY A 24 8.26 8.46 -29.27
C GLY A 24 7.80 7.42 -28.24
N ILE A 25 7.65 7.81 -26.97
CA ILE A 25 7.13 6.95 -25.91
C ILE A 25 5.60 7.09 -25.90
N ARG A 26 4.86 5.98 -26.08
CA ARG A 26 3.39 6.01 -26.13
C ARG A 26 2.87 6.31 -24.73
N THR A 27 1.71 6.96 -24.60
CA THR A 27 1.13 7.33 -23.30
C THR A 27 0.93 6.13 -22.37
N ALA A 28 0.70 4.93 -22.95
CA ALA A 28 0.64 3.66 -22.21
C ALA A 28 1.98 3.28 -21.54
N ASP A 29 3.11 3.65 -22.12
CA ASP A 29 4.45 3.36 -21.59
C ASP A 29 4.83 4.32 -20.44
N LEU A 30 4.03 5.36 -20.21
CA LEU A 30 4.16 6.32 -19.10
C LEU A 30 3.20 6.04 -17.94
N ASP A 31 2.37 5.00 -18.05
CA ASP A 31 1.45 4.58 -16.98
C ASP A 31 2.25 3.98 -15.80
N PRO A 32 2.19 4.56 -14.59
CA PRO A 32 2.85 4.00 -13.41
C PRO A 32 2.36 2.60 -13.02
N LEU A 33 1.25 2.11 -13.59
CA LEU A 33 0.76 0.74 -13.45
C LEU A 33 1.48 -0.27 -14.36
N ASN A 34 2.21 0.19 -15.40
CA ASN A 34 3.03 -0.66 -16.28
C ASN A 34 4.42 -1.02 -15.69
N ARG A 35 4.63 -0.79 -14.38
CA ARG A 35 5.94 -0.93 -13.71
C ARG A 35 6.36 -2.35 -13.29
N PHE A 36 5.60 -3.38 -13.67
CA PHE A 36 5.91 -4.77 -13.37
C PHE A 36 6.31 -5.50 -14.67
N ILE A 37 7.63 -5.62 -14.83
CA ILE A 37 8.47 -6.43 -15.74
C ILE A 37 7.76 -7.25 -16.85
N PRO A 38 8.24 -7.20 -18.11
CA PRO A 38 7.73 -8.01 -19.23
C PRO A 38 7.90 -9.51 -18.97
N GLY A 39 6.82 -10.29 -19.10
CA GLY A 39 6.86 -11.75 -19.13
C GLY A 39 5.65 -12.46 -18.53
N ARG A 40 5.01 -11.89 -17.50
CA ARG A 40 3.69 -12.32 -17.01
C ARG A 40 3.00 -11.15 -16.33
N VAL A 41 2.14 -10.45 -17.08
CA VAL A 41 1.11 -9.59 -16.48
C VAL A 41 0.14 -10.56 -15.79
N LEU A 42 0.31 -10.78 -14.48
CA LEU A 42 -0.74 -11.43 -13.71
C LEU A 42 -1.97 -10.52 -13.78
N SER A 43 -3.11 -11.06 -14.18
CA SER A 43 -4.36 -10.32 -14.07
C SER A 43 -4.57 -9.90 -12.61
N ASN A 44 -5.35 -8.84 -12.35
CA ASN A 44 -5.68 -8.45 -10.97
C ASN A 44 -6.24 -9.63 -10.18
N ALA A 45 -7.06 -10.47 -10.82
CA ALA A 45 -7.60 -11.68 -10.22
C ALA A 45 -6.51 -12.70 -9.87
N ASP A 46 -5.55 -12.97 -10.77
CA ASP A 46 -4.41 -13.86 -10.48
C ASP A 46 -3.53 -13.31 -9.35
N PHE A 47 -3.32 -11.99 -9.31
CA PHE A 47 -2.58 -11.34 -8.22
C PHE A 47 -3.27 -11.55 -6.87
N PHE A 48 -4.56 -11.22 -6.77
CA PHE A 48 -5.31 -11.38 -5.52
C PHE A 48 -5.47 -12.85 -5.13
N TYR A 49 -5.68 -13.73 -6.11
CA TYR A 49 -5.79 -15.17 -5.86
C TYR A 49 -4.51 -15.70 -5.22
N LYS A 50 -3.36 -15.39 -5.83
CA LYS A 50 -2.06 -15.78 -5.30
C LYS A 50 -1.83 -15.20 -3.89
N GLN A 51 -2.04 -13.89 -3.71
CA GLN A 51 -1.85 -13.20 -2.43
C GLN A 51 -2.75 -13.75 -1.32
N TRP A 52 -3.99 -14.13 -1.63
CA TRP A 52 -4.97 -14.49 -0.61
C TRP A 52 -5.08 -15.98 -0.37
N PHE A 53 -4.72 -16.81 -1.34
CA PHE A 53 -4.93 -18.25 -1.27
C PHE A 53 -3.67 -19.09 -1.43
N GLU A 54 -2.65 -18.62 -2.15
CA GLU A 54 -1.39 -19.36 -2.38
C GLU A 54 -0.25 -18.92 -1.48
N GLU A 55 -0.20 -17.64 -1.08
CA GLU A 55 0.82 -17.15 -0.16
C GLU A 55 0.65 -17.68 1.27
N ASP A 56 1.74 -17.60 2.05
CA ASP A 56 1.77 -17.95 3.47
C ASP A 56 0.58 -17.30 4.20
N LEU A 57 -0.14 -18.09 5.00
CA LEU A 57 -1.23 -17.63 5.87
C LEU A 57 -0.82 -16.39 6.68
N ALA A 58 0.45 -16.28 7.08
CA ALA A 58 0.94 -15.10 7.78
C ALA A 58 0.89 -13.82 6.94
N ALA A 59 1.07 -13.89 5.62
CA ALA A 59 0.96 -12.77 4.69
C ALA A 59 -0.51 -12.36 4.49
N LEU A 60 -1.39 -13.32 4.22
CA LEU A 60 -2.85 -13.10 4.15
C LEU A 60 -3.37 -12.41 5.42
N LEU A 61 -3.02 -12.98 6.59
CA LEU A 61 -3.42 -12.40 7.87
C LEU A 61 -2.85 -11.00 8.06
N GLY A 62 -1.70 -10.69 7.45
CA GLY A 62 -1.15 -9.35 7.48
C GLY A 62 -2.08 -8.35 6.80
N THR A 63 -2.42 -8.63 5.55
CA THR A 63 -3.31 -7.81 4.70
C THR A 63 -4.71 -7.67 5.30
N VAL A 64 -5.28 -8.76 5.81
CA VAL A 64 -6.61 -8.74 6.43
C VAL A 64 -6.64 -7.82 7.66
N PHE A 65 -5.63 -7.89 8.52
CA PHE A 65 -5.57 -7.04 9.70
C PHE A 65 -5.37 -5.56 9.36
N GLU A 66 -4.60 -5.26 8.30
CA GLU A 66 -4.48 -3.89 7.79
C GLU A 66 -5.84 -3.36 7.31
N ALA A 67 -6.59 -4.14 6.53
CA ALA A 67 -7.94 -3.77 6.10
C ALA A 67 -8.92 -3.58 7.26
N ILE A 68 -8.87 -4.44 8.29
CA ILE A 68 -9.68 -4.32 9.51
C ILE A 68 -9.37 -3.01 10.25
N VAL A 69 -8.08 -2.65 10.38
CA VAL A 69 -7.66 -1.38 10.99
C VAL A 69 -8.20 -0.19 10.22
N VAL A 70 -8.01 -0.18 8.89
CA VAL A 70 -8.52 0.88 8.01
C VAL A 70 -10.02 1.05 8.16
N SER A 71 -10.77 -0.05 8.03
CA SER A 71 -12.23 -0.04 8.12
C SER A 71 -12.68 0.53 9.48
N HIS A 72 -12.13 0.03 10.58
CA HIS A 72 -12.46 0.54 11.90
C HIS A 72 -12.11 2.03 12.05
N ALA A 73 -10.92 2.43 11.60
CA ALA A 73 -10.43 3.79 11.75
C ALA A 73 -11.29 4.81 10.99
N ILE A 74 -11.65 4.53 9.74
CA ILE A 74 -12.44 5.43 8.88
C ILE A 74 -13.80 5.77 9.50
N TYR A 75 -14.48 4.77 10.08
CA TYR A 75 -15.85 4.95 10.59
C TYR A 75 -15.92 5.35 12.06
N LYS A 76 -14.94 4.98 12.89
CA LYS A 76 -15.06 5.08 14.36
C LYS A 76 -14.00 5.95 15.02
N VAL A 77 -12.93 6.30 14.33
CA VAL A 77 -11.76 6.94 14.94
C VAL A 77 -11.54 8.35 14.36
N SER A 78 -11.07 9.28 15.19
CA SER A 78 -10.63 10.60 14.74
C SER A 78 -9.20 10.55 14.20
N CYS A 79 -8.87 11.46 13.28
CA CYS A 79 -7.49 11.65 12.84
C CYS A 79 -6.57 11.86 14.05
N TYR A 80 -5.46 11.14 14.13
CA TYR A 80 -4.54 11.23 15.26
C TYR A 80 -3.91 12.63 15.37
N CYS A 81 -3.55 13.24 14.24
CA CYS A 81 -2.90 14.55 14.19
C CYS A 81 -3.86 15.70 14.52
N CYS A 82 -4.91 15.89 13.71
CA CYS A 82 -5.81 17.05 13.84
C CYS A 82 -7.10 16.78 14.62
N LYS A 83 -7.29 15.56 15.15
CA LYS A 83 -8.47 15.12 15.91
C LYS A 83 -9.82 15.22 15.16
N SER A 84 -9.82 15.57 13.88
CA SER A 84 -11.02 15.64 13.05
C SER A 84 -11.63 14.24 12.79
N ARG A 85 -12.93 14.09 13.05
CA ARG A 85 -13.69 12.85 12.78
C ARG A 85 -14.07 12.73 11.30
N LYS A 86 -14.32 11.50 10.83
CA LYS A 86 -14.74 11.20 9.44
C LYS A 86 -13.80 11.77 8.36
N SER A 87 -12.55 12.03 8.72
CA SER A 87 -11.54 12.66 7.85
C SER A 87 -10.53 11.66 7.28
N LEU A 88 -10.51 10.43 7.78
CA LEU A 88 -9.62 9.38 7.32
C LEU A 88 -10.18 8.72 6.05
N ARG A 89 -9.30 8.41 5.09
CA ARG A 89 -9.62 7.74 3.83
C ARG A 89 -8.59 6.66 3.53
N TRP A 90 -9.05 5.54 2.99
CA TRP A 90 -8.20 4.46 2.51
C TRP A 90 -7.62 4.85 1.15
N ASN A 91 -6.31 4.68 0.97
CA ASN A 91 -5.62 4.91 -0.30
C ASN A 91 -5.27 3.60 -1.02
N GLY A 92 -5.90 2.49 -0.64
CA GLY A 92 -5.89 1.23 -1.39
C GLY A 92 -4.59 0.43 -1.34
N GLY A 93 -3.53 0.90 -0.67
CA GLY A 93 -2.20 0.27 -0.65
C GLY A 93 -1.47 0.26 -2.02
N THR A 94 -2.19 0.46 -3.13
CA THR A 94 -1.71 0.46 -4.50
C THR A 94 -1.28 1.85 -5.00
N ALA A 95 -1.85 2.93 -4.44
CA ALA A 95 -1.59 4.29 -4.91
C ALA A 95 -0.23 4.87 -4.46
N GLY A 96 0.45 4.24 -3.49
CA GLY A 96 1.78 4.67 -3.07
C GLY A 96 2.34 3.86 -1.91
N ALA A 97 3.60 3.45 -2.03
CA ALA A 97 4.36 2.95 -0.88
C ALA A 97 4.28 3.97 0.25
N TRP A 98 4.09 3.56 1.51
CA TRP A 98 4.02 4.45 2.69
C TRP A 98 2.68 5.12 3.02
N THR A 99 1.57 4.69 2.42
CA THR A 99 0.27 5.21 2.84
C THR A 99 -0.86 4.27 2.52
N ASP A 100 -1.27 3.57 3.56
CA ASP A 100 -2.51 2.82 3.57
C ASP A 100 -3.68 3.78 3.78
N MET A 101 -3.53 4.78 4.66
CA MET A 101 -4.60 5.72 4.99
C MET A 101 -4.09 7.16 5.06
N THR A 102 -4.92 8.12 4.67
CA THR A 102 -4.59 9.56 4.77
C THR A 102 -5.73 10.34 5.43
N CYS A 103 -5.40 11.46 6.07
CA CYS A 103 -6.40 12.41 6.57
C CYS A 103 -6.60 13.54 5.58
N ILE A 104 -7.79 13.64 4.99
CA ILE A 104 -8.11 14.69 4.00
C ILE A 104 -8.17 16.11 4.59
N LYS A 105 -8.14 16.25 5.92
CA LYS A 105 -8.21 17.55 6.61
C LYS A 105 -6.85 18.15 6.95
N CYS A 106 -5.87 17.32 7.30
CA CYS A 106 -4.52 17.79 7.65
C CYS A 106 -3.41 17.18 6.79
N GLY A 107 -3.78 16.37 5.78
CA GLY A 107 -2.85 15.69 4.89
C GLY A 107 -1.93 14.68 5.56
N SER A 108 -2.19 14.29 6.82
CA SER A 108 -1.34 13.32 7.52
C SER A 108 -1.54 11.90 6.99
N ASP A 109 -0.45 11.15 6.90
CA ASP A 109 -0.42 9.80 6.34
C ASP A 109 -0.18 8.75 7.40
N TYR A 110 -0.71 7.56 7.15
CA TYR A 110 -0.68 6.42 8.05
C TYR A 110 -0.21 5.20 7.27
N GLU A 111 0.95 4.68 7.64
CA GLU A 111 1.47 3.37 7.22
C GLU A 111 1.05 2.35 8.27
N ILE A 112 0.37 1.30 7.86
CA ILE A 112 -0.14 0.25 8.74
C ILE A 112 0.77 -0.97 8.61
N LYS A 113 1.03 -1.59 9.76
CA LYS A 113 1.71 -2.88 9.86
C LYS A 113 0.95 -3.75 10.83
N SER A 114 0.90 -5.03 10.53
CA SER A 114 0.44 -6.04 11.48
C SER A 114 1.62 -6.81 12.07
N LYS A 115 1.50 -7.22 13.33
CA LYS A 115 2.47 -8.08 14.03
C LYS A 115 1.75 -9.23 14.70
N ARG A 116 2.47 -10.34 14.91
CA ARG A 116 1.92 -11.55 15.54
C ARG A 116 1.25 -11.25 16.89
N ASP A 117 1.92 -10.46 17.73
CA ASP A 117 1.53 -10.16 19.09
C ASP A 117 2.08 -8.79 19.51
N VAL A 118 1.71 -8.34 20.71
CA VAL A 118 2.10 -7.05 21.28
C VAL A 118 3.60 -7.00 21.58
N ASP A 119 4.24 -8.11 21.95
CA ASP A 119 5.67 -8.15 22.25
C ASP A 119 6.50 -7.84 21.00
N LYS A 120 6.09 -8.38 19.84
CA LYS A 120 6.69 -8.02 18.54
C LYS A 120 6.48 -6.56 18.17
N ILE A 121 5.39 -5.94 18.63
CA ILE A 121 5.18 -4.50 18.44
C ILE A 121 6.16 -3.70 19.29
N TYR A 122 6.28 -4.05 20.59
CA TYR A 122 7.21 -3.34 21.49
C TYR A 122 8.66 -3.50 21.06
N LYS A 123 9.08 -4.71 20.71
CA LYS A 123 10.41 -4.94 20.13
C LYS A 123 10.64 -4.14 18.84
N GLY A 124 9.61 -3.99 18.02
CA GLY A 124 9.68 -3.15 16.82
C GLY A 124 9.83 -1.66 17.14
N PHE A 125 9.20 -1.17 18.21
CA PHE A 125 9.34 0.22 18.64
C PHE A 125 10.72 0.51 19.26
N GLU A 126 11.37 -0.48 19.87
CA GLU A 126 12.72 -0.35 20.44
C GLU A 126 13.82 -0.41 19.37
N HIS A 127 13.64 -1.25 18.35
CA HIS A 127 14.61 -1.37 17.25
C HIS A 127 14.14 -0.59 16.03
N SER A 128 13.25 -1.17 15.25
CA SER A 128 12.67 -0.57 14.05
C SER A 128 11.60 -1.44 13.41
N PHE A 129 10.88 -0.85 12.46
CA PHE A 129 9.98 -1.59 11.58
C PHE A 129 10.49 -1.59 10.14
N ARG A 130 10.15 -2.62 9.38
CA ARG A 130 10.35 -2.61 7.94
C ARG A 130 9.26 -1.76 7.29
N GLY A 131 9.67 -0.83 6.43
CA GLY A 131 8.78 0.00 5.62
C GLY A 131 8.91 -0.28 4.13
N GLY A 132 8.20 0.52 3.34
CA GLY A 132 8.22 0.48 1.88
C GLY A 132 9.51 1.05 1.26
N SER A 133 9.43 1.46 0.00
CA SER A 133 10.55 2.02 -0.77
C SER A 133 11.11 3.30 -0.15
N TYR A 134 12.42 3.35 0.10
CA TYR A 134 13.09 4.51 0.68
C TYR A 134 12.93 5.76 -0.20
N GLY A 135 13.17 5.62 -1.51
CA GLY A 135 13.03 6.73 -2.45
C GLY A 135 11.61 7.30 -2.48
N TYR A 136 10.59 6.45 -2.36
CA TYR A 136 9.20 6.91 -2.36
C TYR A 136 8.85 7.67 -1.08
N PHE A 137 9.37 7.26 0.07
CA PHE A 137 9.21 8.01 1.33
C PHE A 137 9.70 9.45 1.20
N PHE A 138 10.92 9.64 0.68
CA PHE A 138 11.53 10.97 0.54
C PHE A 138 10.87 11.81 -0.55
N LYS A 139 10.50 11.19 -1.69
CA LYS A 139 9.72 11.88 -2.74
C LYS A 139 8.46 12.47 -2.13
N ARG A 140 7.71 11.66 -1.39
CA ARG A 140 6.43 12.06 -0.80
C ARG A 140 6.58 13.07 0.32
N ARG A 141 7.64 12.96 1.11
CA ARG A 141 7.99 13.97 2.12
C ARG A 141 8.29 15.31 1.48
N ARG A 142 9.11 15.33 0.42
CA ARG A 142 9.42 16.54 -0.35
C ARG A 142 8.16 17.14 -0.99
N GLU A 143 7.29 16.33 -1.59
CA GLU A 143 6.02 16.80 -2.18
C GLU A 143 5.14 17.51 -1.14
N ARG A 144 5.16 17.09 0.13
CA ARG A 144 4.45 17.78 1.21
C ARG A 144 5.15 19.06 1.67
N GLU A 145 6.48 19.04 1.76
CA GLU A 145 7.28 20.22 2.13
C GLU A 145 7.20 21.32 1.05
N LEU A 146 7.01 20.95 -0.22
CA LEU A 146 6.87 21.87 -1.36
C LEU A 146 5.41 22.19 -1.72
N GLY A 147 4.44 21.46 -1.18
CA GLY A 147 3.05 21.53 -1.62
C GLY A 147 2.28 22.76 -1.09
N GLU A 148 1.45 23.34 -1.97
CA GLU A 148 0.52 24.46 -1.73
C GLU A 148 -0.67 24.12 -0.81
N PHE A 149 -0.60 23.05 -0.01
CA PHE A 149 -1.61 22.89 1.03
C PHE A 149 -1.39 23.99 2.06
N GLU A 150 -2.33 24.93 2.19
CA GLU A 150 -2.33 25.96 3.24
C GLU A 150 -2.25 25.37 4.67
N SER A 151 -2.41 24.04 4.81
CA SER A 151 -2.28 23.26 6.03
C SER A 151 -1.01 22.39 6.12
N SER A 152 -0.05 22.56 5.20
CA SER A 152 1.16 21.71 5.06
C SER A 152 2.08 21.72 6.29
N SER A 153 2.02 22.76 7.12
CA SER A 153 2.78 22.84 8.38
C SER A 153 2.38 21.80 9.43
N PHE A 154 1.24 21.11 9.26
CA PHE A 154 0.75 20.09 10.20
C PHE A 154 0.72 18.66 9.66
N SER A 155 1.10 18.42 8.40
CA SER A 155 1.06 17.06 7.86
C SER A 155 2.20 16.22 8.44
N LYS A 156 1.83 15.10 9.08
CA LYS A 156 2.75 14.15 9.70
C LYS A 156 2.59 12.77 9.09
N GLN A 157 3.61 11.93 9.24
CA GLN A 157 3.53 10.52 8.90
C GLN A 157 3.51 9.69 10.18
N PHE A 158 2.60 8.73 10.23
CA PHE A 158 2.41 7.84 11.36
C PHE A 158 2.63 6.39 10.94
N LEU A 159 3.28 5.64 11.82
CA LEU A 159 3.27 4.20 11.79
C LEU A 159 2.15 3.72 12.72
N VAL A 160 1.22 2.95 12.17
CA VAL A 160 0.12 2.29 12.87
C VAL A 160 0.44 0.80 12.94
N VAL A 161 0.38 0.21 14.13
CA VAL A 161 0.73 -1.20 14.31
C VAL A 161 -0.37 -1.94 15.05
N VAL A 162 -0.92 -2.99 14.45
CA VAL A 162 -1.94 -3.85 15.05
C VAL A 162 -1.37 -5.20 15.47
N SER A 163 -1.78 -5.68 16.65
CA SER A 163 -1.50 -7.05 17.09
C SER A 163 -2.54 -8.00 16.49
N ARG A 164 -2.08 -9.07 15.85
CA ARG A 164 -2.92 -10.19 15.38
C ARG A 164 -3.41 -11.08 16.53
N SER A 165 -2.82 -10.94 17.72
CA SER A 165 -3.29 -11.60 18.93
C SER A 165 -4.20 -10.67 19.72
N ALA A 166 -5.44 -11.10 19.95
CA ALA A 166 -6.40 -10.36 20.76
C ALA A 166 -6.05 -10.46 22.26
N SER A 167 -6.11 -9.32 22.94
CA SER A 167 -5.92 -9.18 24.39
C SER A 167 -7.26 -9.10 25.12
N GLN A 168 -7.32 -9.63 26.34
CA GLN A 168 -8.50 -9.52 27.21
C GLN A 168 -8.69 -8.08 27.69
N THR A 169 -9.93 -7.59 27.68
CA THR A 169 -10.33 -6.30 28.26
C THR A 169 -11.59 -6.48 29.10
N ARG A 170 -11.99 -5.44 29.85
CA ARG A 170 -13.26 -5.43 30.60
C ARG A 170 -14.50 -5.65 29.70
N LYS A 171 -14.42 -5.29 28.42
CA LYS A 171 -15.52 -5.40 27.44
C LYS A 171 -15.42 -6.64 26.55
N GLY A 172 -14.53 -7.58 26.88
CA GLY A 172 -14.22 -8.75 26.06
C GLY A 172 -12.85 -8.65 25.37
N ARG A 173 -12.61 -9.53 24.40
CA ARG A 173 -11.33 -9.60 23.67
C ARG A 173 -11.26 -8.54 22.57
N SER A 174 -10.08 -7.95 22.40
CA SER A 174 -9.85 -6.95 21.36
C SER A 174 -8.41 -6.95 20.86
N TYR A 175 -8.24 -6.56 19.60
CA TYR A 175 -6.95 -6.33 18.96
C TYR A 175 -6.46 -4.90 19.26
N PRO A 176 -5.37 -4.71 20.02
CA PRO A 176 -4.82 -3.38 20.27
C PRO A 176 -4.14 -2.83 19.02
N VAL A 177 -4.38 -1.55 18.74
CA VAL A 177 -3.76 -0.79 17.65
C VAL A 177 -2.94 0.34 18.27
N TYR A 178 -1.64 0.30 18.04
CA TYR A 178 -0.69 1.31 18.48
C TYR A 178 -0.39 2.29 17.34
N ILE A 179 0.01 3.49 17.69
CA ILE A 179 0.44 4.51 16.74
C ILE A 179 1.70 5.19 17.26
N ALA A 180 2.56 5.65 16.34
CA ALA A 180 3.67 6.55 16.62
C ALA A 180 3.98 7.40 15.39
N GLU A 181 4.47 8.62 15.60
CA GLU A 181 4.96 9.48 14.53
C GLU A 181 6.28 8.93 13.97
N ILE A 182 6.40 8.84 12.64
CA ILE A 182 7.64 8.47 11.95
C ILE A 182 8.58 9.68 12.00
N ARG A 183 9.75 9.49 12.60
CA ARG A 183 10.79 10.53 12.71
C ARG A 183 11.60 10.58 11.42
N ASP A 184 12.16 9.44 11.05
CA ASP A 184 13.06 9.24 9.92
C ASP A 184 12.93 7.81 9.38
N VAL A 185 13.46 7.58 8.19
CA VAL A 185 13.62 6.24 7.63
C VAL A 185 15.06 6.09 7.16
N LEU A 186 15.64 4.91 7.38
CA LEU A 186 16.96 4.57 6.86
C LEU A 186 16.84 3.67 5.63
N PRO A 187 17.75 3.79 4.66
CA PRO A 187 17.78 2.86 3.55
C PRO A 187 18.23 1.50 4.07
N ARG A 188 17.50 0.45 3.69
CA ARG A 188 17.88 -0.93 3.94
C ARG A 188 18.30 -1.56 2.62
N LEU A 189 19.61 -1.73 2.47
CA LEU A 189 20.24 -2.38 1.34
C LEU A 189 20.34 -3.89 1.61
N LYS A 190 20.08 -4.69 0.58
CA LYS A 190 20.31 -6.14 0.54
C LYS A 190 21.24 -6.44 -0.62
N GLU A 191 21.94 -7.57 -0.58
CA GLU A 191 22.76 -8.04 -1.73
C GLU A 191 21.95 -8.09 -3.03
N SER A 192 20.69 -8.55 -2.94
CA SER A 192 19.75 -8.57 -4.07
C SER A 192 19.44 -7.19 -4.67
N ASN A 193 19.75 -6.09 -3.97
CA ASN A 193 19.61 -4.73 -4.52
C ASN A 193 20.78 -4.35 -5.46
N PHE A 194 21.84 -5.15 -5.50
CA PHE A 194 23.04 -4.92 -6.31
C PHE A 194 23.22 -5.96 -7.42
N CYS A 195 22.21 -6.81 -7.69
CA CYS A 195 22.21 -7.70 -8.84
C CYS A 195 21.93 -6.89 -10.13
N ILE A 196 23.00 -6.34 -10.71
CA ILE A 196 22.98 -5.44 -11.88
C ILE A 196 22.58 -6.17 -13.18
N GLU A 197 22.60 -7.50 -13.20
CA GLU A 197 22.30 -8.33 -14.39
C GLU A 197 20.91 -8.09 -15.01
N ALA A 198 19.96 -7.52 -14.27
CA ALA A 198 18.61 -7.22 -14.75
C ALA A 198 18.40 -5.79 -15.28
N GLY A 199 19.43 -4.92 -15.28
CA GLY A 199 19.27 -3.51 -15.67
C GLY A 199 18.33 -2.72 -14.75
N GLU A 200 17.98 -3.26 -13.59
CA GLU A 200 17.00 -2.69 -12.67
C GLU A 200 17.62 -1.60 -11.79
N THR A 201 16.89 -0.49 -11.63
CA THR A 201 17.25 0.56 -10.68
C THR A 201 17.30 0.02 -9.25
N ILE A 202 18.32 0.37 -8.47
CA ILE A 202 18.41 0.02 -7.04
C ILE A 202 17.17 0.59 -6.32
N ARG A 203 16.34 -0.31 -5.75
CA ARG A 203 15.15 0.04 -4.96
C ARG A 203 15.36 -0.35 -3.50
N PRO A 204 16.08 0.48 -2.71
CA PRO A 204 16.29 0.18 -1.30
C PRO A 204 14.94 0.15 -0.58
N GLY A 205 14.74 -0.91 0.21
CA GLY A 205 13.68 -0.92 1.21
C GLY A 205 14.03 0.04 2.34
N SER A 206 13.18 0.11 3.36
CA SER A 206 13.43 1.05 4.46
C SER A 206 13.28 0.42 5.83
N GLU A 207 13.97 1.07 6.76
CA GLU A 207 13.85 0.87 8.19
C GLU A 207 13.22 2.11 8.82
N ILE A 208 12.06 1.93 9.45
CA ILE A 208 11.25 2.99 10.07
C ILE A 208 11.78 3.27 11.47
N ARG A 209 12.06 4.54 11.74
CA ARG A 209 12.37 5.05 13.07
C ARG A 209 11.25 5.98 13.53
N ILE A 210 10.69 5.68 14.70
CA ILE A 210 9.59 6.45 15.27
C ILE A 210 10.08 7.48 16.28
N LYS A 211 9.23 8.45 16.65
CA LYS A 211 9.43 9.33 17.81
C LYS A 211 8.92 8.60 19.07
N PRO A 212 9.79 8.16 20.00
CA PRO A 212 9.37 7.32 21.13
C PRO A 212 8.30 7.98 22.01
N SER A 213 8.37 9.30 22.20
CA SER A 213 7.40 10.08 23.00
C SER A 213 5.99 10.12 22.41
N THR A 214 5.80 9.71 21.15
CA THR A 214 4.50 9.69 20.48
C THR A 214 3.87 8.30 20.44
N LYS A 215 4.56 7.28 20.98
CA LYS A 215 4.07 5.91 21.03
C LYS A 215 2.91 5.83 22.00
N GLU A 216 1.73 5.46 21.50
CA GLU A 216 0.59 5.19 22.37
C GLU A 216 -0.34 4.12 21.81
N LEU A 217 -1.21 3.59 22.68
CA LEU A 217 -2.35 2.78 22.26
C LEU A 217 -3.40 3.73 21.67
N TRP A 218 -3.61 3.67 20.36
CA TRP A 218 -4.53 4.58 19.68
C TRP A 218 -5.99 4.16 19.88
N PHE A 219 -6.30 2.89 19.60
CA PHE A 219 -7.62 2.32 19.81
C PHE A 219 -7.57 0.80 19.88
N ARG A 220 -8.73 0.18 20.09
CA ARG A 220 -8.92 -1.28 20.16
C ARG A 220 -10.04 -1.70 19.22
N ILE A 221 -9.78 -2.74 18.45
CA ILE A 221 -10.79 -3.33 17.55
C ILE A 221 -11.38 -4.55 18.25
N PRO A 222 -12.72 -4.63 18.43
CA PRO A 222 -13.35 -5.82 18.99
C PRO A 222 -12.91 -7.10 18.26
N GLU A 223 -12.67 -8.18 19.00
CA GLU A 223 -12.30 -9.46 18.38
C GLU A 223 -13.42 -9.95 17.46
N VAL A 224 -13.10 -10.12 16.18
CA VAL A 224 -14.00 -10.74 15.21
C VAL A 224 -13.61 -12.21 15.11
N LYS A 225 -14.49 -13.10 15.58
CA LYS A 225 -14.34 -14.54 15.43
C LYS A 225 -14.80 -14.96 14.04
N GLN A 226 -13.92 -14.82 13.05
CA GLN A 226 -14.19 -15.24 11.68
C GLN A 226 -13.00 -15.98 11.10
N ASN A 227 -13.28 -16.96 10.23
CA ASN A 227 -12.25 -17.55 9.39
C ASN A 227 -11.93 -16.56 8.27
N PHE A 228 -10.84 -15.81 8.43
CA PHE A 228 -10.44 -14.78 7.49
C PHE A 228 -10.22 -15.30 6.07
N ARG A 229 -9.78 -16.55 5.89
CA ARG A 229 -9.62 -17.16 4.56
C ARG A 229 -10.96 -17.35 3.88
N MET A 230 -11.99 -17.80 4.62
CA MET A 230 -13.35 -17.91 4.06
C MET A 230 -13.93 -16.54 3.70
N VAL A 231 -13.67 -15.51 4.51
CA VAL A 231 -14.15 -14.15 4.21
C VAL A 231 -13.46 -13.62 2.96
N SER A 232 -12.12 -13.73 2.87
CA SER A 232 -11.36 -13.35 1.68
C SER A 232 -11.83 -14.11 0.45
N LYS A 233 -12.13 -15.41 0.57
CA LYS A 233 -12.70 -16.20 -0.53
C LYS A 233 -14.05 -15.66 -0.99
N LYS A 234 -14.99 -15.41 -0.07
CA LYS A 234 -16.30 -14.85 -0.43
C LYS A 234 -16.20 -13.50 -1.13
N VAL A 235 -15.29 -12.63 -0.69
CA VAL A 235 -15.05 -11.34 -1.33
C VAL A 235 -14.47 -11.54 -2.72
N PHE A 236 -13.45 -12.40 -2.86
CA PHE A 236 -12.82 -12.70 -4.13
C PHE A 236 -13.83 -13.26 -5.13
N ASP A 237 -14.58 -14.29 -4.75
CA ASP A 237 -15.59 -14.93 -5.61
C ASP A 237 -16.71 -13.94 -6.02
N SER A 238 -17.05 -12.95 -5.18
CA SER A 238 -18.03 -11.91 -5.56
C SER A 238 -17.50 -10.88 -6.57
N VAL A 239 -16.19 -10.60 -6.54
CA VAL A 239 -15.55 -9.61 -7.41
C VAL A 239 -15.11 -10.25 -8.73
N TYR A 240 -14.74 -11.53 -8.67
CA TYR A 240 -14.25 -12.31 -9.80
C TYR A 240 -15.03 -13.62 -9.97
N PRO A 241 -16.35 -13.56 -10.23
CA PRO A 241 -17.22 -14.75 -10.23
C PRO A 241 -16.86 -15.78 -11.32
N GLU A 242 -16.24 -15.35 -12.41
CA GLU A 242 -15.85 -16.20 -13.54
C GLU A 242 -14.36 -16.58 -13.51
N TYR A 243 -13.65 -16.27 -12.42
CA TYR A 243 -12.21 -16.54 -12.35
C TYR A 243 -11.91 -18.03 -12.20
N VAL A 244 -11.13 -18.54 -13.14
CA VAL A 244 -10.52 -19.88 -13.08
C VAL A 244 -9.01 -19.73 -12.85
N PRO A 245 -8.44 -20.37 -11.82
CA PRO A 245 -7.01 -20.32 -11.53
C PRO A 245 -6.16 -20.67 -12.75
N ALA A 246 -5.00 -20.01 -12.91
CA ALA A 246 -4.10 -20.24 -14.05
C ALA A 246 -3.69 -21.72 -14.22
N GLY A 247 -3.59 -22.49 -13.13
CA GLY A 247 -3.28 -23.91 -13.18
C GLY A 247 -4.42 -24.82 -13.68
N GLU A 248 -5.66 -24.35 -13.62
CA GLU A 248 -6.87 -25.12 -13.98
C GLU A 248 -7.37 -24.81 -15.40
N ARG A 249 -6.99 -23.65 -15.96
CA ARG A 249 -7.39 -23.22 -17.31
C ARG A 249 -6.98 -24.19 -18.43
N GLY A 250 -5.87 -24.92 -18.27
CA GLY A 250 -5.38 -25.89 -19.27
C GLY A 250 -6.08 -27.25 -19.27
N GLN A 251 -6.94 -27.54 -18.28
CA GLN A 251 -7.73 -28.79 -18.26
C GLN A 251 -9.06 -28.65 -18.98
N VAL A 252 -9.67 -27.45 -18.96
CA VAL A 252 -10.99 -27.18 -19.56
C VAL A 252 -10.95 -27.16 -21.09
N GLU A 253 -9.83 -26.74 -21.69
CA GLU A 253 -9.70 -26.71 -23.16
C GLU A 253 -9.54 -28.11 -23.78
N ASN A 254 -9.05 -29.11 -23.03
CA ASN A 254 -8.88 -30.47 -23.53
C ASN A 254 -10.17 -31.31 -23.49
N GLU A 255 -11.13 -30.99 -22.62
CA GLU A 255 -12.42 -31.71 -22.58
C GLU A 255 -13.34 -31.35 -23.75
N ASN A 256 -13.22 -30.15 -24.32
CA ASN A 256 -14.03 -29.71 -25.47
C ASN A 256 -13.51 -30.19 -26.83
N TYR A 257 -12.28 -30.68 -26.92
CA TYR A 257 -11.72 -31.25 -28.16
C TYR A 257 -11.95 -32.76 -28.31
N SER A 258 -12.55 -33.41 -27.31
CA SER A 258 -12.76 -34.87 -27.29
C SER A 258 -14.12 -35.32 -27.83
N LYS A 259 -14.97 -34.40 -28.31
CA LYS A 259 -16.20 -34.75 -29.03
C LYS A 259 -15.91 -34.82 -30.51
N GLU A 260 -15.52 -36.00 -31.00
CA GLU A 260 -15.58 -36.29 -32.43
C GLU A 260 -17.02 -36.08 -32.93
N PRO A 261 -17.22 -35.43 -34.09
CA PRO A 261 -18.55 -35.29 -34.65
C PRO A 261 -19.10 -36.69 -34.98
N GLU A 262 -20.28 -37.00 -34.47
CA GLU A 262 -21.05 -38.18 -34.90
C GLU A 262 -21.28 -38.07 -36.41
N VAL A 263 -20.60 -38.93 -37.16
CA VAL A 263 -20.83 -39.09 -38.60
C VAL A 263 -22.17 -39.81 -38.74
N GLU A 264 -23.22 -39.07 -39.10
CA GLU A 264 -24.49 -39.67 -39.53
C GLU A 264 -24.23 -40.51 -40.78
N ASN A 265 -24.38 -41.83 -40.64
CA ASN A 265 -24.34 -42.74 -41.78
C ASN A 265 -25.57 -42.50 -42.65
N PRO A 266 -25.42 -42.28 -43.97
CA PRO A 266 -26.56 -42.19 -44.87
C PRO A 266 -27.25 -43.55 -44.93
N VAL A 267 -28.56 -43.54 -44.69
CA VAL A 267 -29.45 -44.69 -44.88
C VAL A 267 -29.63 -44.90 -46.38
N GLU A 268 -29.30 -46.10 -46.87
CA GLU A 268 -29.59 -46.58 -48.24
C GLU A 268 -31.09 -46.78 -48.49
#